data_AF-A0A366XWI4-F1
#
_entry.id   AF-A0A366XWI4-F1
#
_cell.length_a   1.000
_cell.length_b   1.000
_cell.length_c   1.000
_cell.angle_alpha   90.00
_cell.angle_beta   90.00
_cell.angle_gamma   90.00
#
_symmetry.space_group_name_H-M   'P 1'
#
loop_
_entity.id
_entity.type
_entity.pdbx_description
1 polymer ?
#
loop_
_entity_poly.entity_id
_entity_poly.type
_entity_poly.pdbx_seq_one_letter_code
_entity_poly.pdbx_strand_id
1 'polypeptide(L)'
;MKYIDRAGRFISRMVFKNMVVLILLGAIRVGFGSIGWSPNEDIYQIAVLMVHYFIPVLFAYTAGQMIGKHRGGVAAAIVMFVIVTQNSTEMPLILPSLVIGPIVGYSIKKISEWLEGKIPTGFELLLNNIIDSLVACLFIFIGIYWINAVFIETMHLVLRMLEFLTESGYIPLIALIIEPGKALFFNSVINHGILEPLGIQQAYEHGKSVLFLLETNPGPGFGLLLGCYFYLNSKEKGNVKAALPVHVLGGIHEVYFPYALMKPLLIIPLILGGITGNLIFYLFDAGLAATPSPGSIILLLAMAAKGSHAAVAAGFLASTIVSFCGTALVLSYDKKRRGKNQSEVQNDDTLTPTSASAKEKKMEVKNIIFACDAGMGSSAMGAAALQKRLKQEGLNIMIDNLSVDDIPDDADIVISNIRLTERAQACAPQAEHISITSFLDRSFYEELISRLKAQQDGDSNKARPQIDIFRNLNKENILLNMKAKDKWEAIEQVGNVLAKRGNVSIDYIDEMKQREQAFSTYLGNGVAIPHGIDSKSNRIKKAGIVIAQYPDGIAFSDTQKAYIVIAIAGKGDNQLSTLSRLAEIVEQKDKVNQLIHAENEEEVVEVFKNS
;
A
#
# COMPACT_ATOMS: atom_id res chain seq x y z
N MET A 1 -6.48 13.61 15.18
CA MET A 1 -5.45 13.32 14.15
C MET A 1 -5.58 11.92 13.56
N LYS A 2 -5.41 10.82 14.32
CA LYS A 2 -5.43 9.42 13.79
C LYS A 2 -6.60 9.05 12.86
N TYR A 3 -7.84 9.47 13.17
CA TYR A 3 -9.02 9.18 12.34
C TYR A 3 -9.01 9.97 11.01
N ILE A 4 -8.63 11.24 11.05
CA ILE A 4 -8.50 12.11 9.87
C ILE A 4 -7.39 11.58 8.95
N ASP A 5 -6.27 11.14 9.54
CA ASP A 5 -5.18 10.53 8.78
C ASP A 5 -5.60 9.19 8.13
N ARG A 6 -6.45 8.40 8.81
CA ARG A 6 -6.98 7.14 8.26
C ARG A 6 -7.96 7.41 7.12
N ALA A 7 -8.83 8.40 7.25
CA ALA A 7 -9.75 8.82 6.19
C ALA A 7 -8.99 9.36 4.97
N GLY A 8 -8.03 10.26 5.16
CA GLY A 8 -7.20 10.80 4.08
C GLY A 8 -6.44 9.71 3.32
N ARG A 9 -5.81 8.76 4.04
CA ARG A 9 -5.18 7.59 3.41
C ARG A 9 -6.16 6.71 2.66
N PHE A 10 -7.38 6.54 3.16
CA PHE A 10 -8.41 5.76 2.46
C PHE A 10 -8.78 6.39 1.12
N ILE A 11 -9.08 7.70 1.12
CA ILE A 11 -9.42 8.45 -0.11
C ILE A 11 -8.23 8.43 -1.08
N SER A 12 -7.03 8.73 -0.58
CA SER A 12 -5.80 8.71 -1.38
C SER A 12 -5.59 7.35 -2.07
N ARG A 13 -5.70 6.23 -1.33
CA ARG A 13 -5.60 4.86 -1.90
C ARG A 13 -6.65 4.62 -2.98
N MET A 14 -7.89 5.05 -2.74
CA MET A 14 -8.99 4.88 -3.69
C MET A 14 -8.73 5.67 -4.98
N VAL A 15 -8.21 6.90 -4.89
CA VAL A 15 -7.84 7.66 -6.09
C VAL A 15 -6.65 7.02 -6.81
N PHE A 16 -5.62 6.57 -6.08
CA PHE A 16 -4.46 5.89 -6.68
C PHE A 16 -4.85 4.63 -7.46
N LYS A 17 -5.81 3.84 -6.95
CA LYS A 17 -6.33 2.67 -7.67
C LYS A 17 -7.00 3.01 -9.01
N ASN A 18 -7.42 4.26 -9.19
CA ASN A 18 -8.06 4.75 -10.40
C ASN A 18 -7.21 5.80 -11.14
N MET A 19 -5.91 5.92 -10.83
CA MET A 19 -5.06 6.98 -11.39
C MET A 19 -4.98 6.92 -12.93
N VAL A 20 -5.10 5.73 -13.52
CA VAL A 20 -5.12 5.54 -14.98
C VAL A 20 -6.22 6.37 -15.64
N VAL A 21 -7.43 6.40 -15.07
CA VAL A 21 -8.56 7.15 -15.66
C VAL A 21 -8.32 8.66 -15.59
N LEU A 22 -7.70 9.14 -14.51
CA LEU A 22 -7.36 10.55 -14.34
C LEU A 22 -6.23 10.99 -15.27
N ILE A 23 -5.23 10.13 -15.47
CA ILE A 23 -4.14 10.37 -16.43
C ILE A 23 -4.68 10.35 -17.86
N LEU A 24 -5.55 9.40 -18.20
CA LEU A 24 -6.18 9.33 -19.53
C LEU A 24 -7.05 10.56 -19.80
N LEU A 25 -7.90 10.94 -18.84
CA LEU A 25 -8.68 12.18 -18.91
C LEU A 25 -7.77 13.38 -19.18
N GLY A 26 -6.66 13.43 -18.45
CA GLY A 26 -5.66 14.46 -18.63
C GLY A 26 -5.04 14.48 -20.03
N ALA A 27 -4.61 13.32 -20.52
CA ALA A 27 -4.06 13.19 -21.86
C ALA A 27 -5.05 13.59 -22.94
N ILE A 28 -6.34 13.24 -22.81
CA ILE A 28 -7.39 13.63 -23.76
C ILE A 28 -7.58 15.15 -23.77
N ARG A 29 -7.71 15.77 -22.60
CA ARG A 29 -7.89 17.23 -22.48
C ARG A 29 -6.73 18.01 -23.12
N VAL A 30 -5.49 17.55 -22.89
CA VAL A 30 -4.28 18.19 -23.45
C VAL A 30 -4.11 17.91 -24.94
N GLY A 31 -4.41 16.70 -25.39
CA GLY A 31 -4.24 16.31 -26.79
C GLY A 31 -5.32 16.90 -27.70
N PHE A 32 -6.58 16.84 -27.28
CA PHE A 32 -7.75 17.04 -28.14
C PHE A 32 -8.69 18.17 -27.71
N GLY A 33 -8.43 18.84 -26.59
CA GLY A 33 -9.19 20.04 -26.22
C GLY A 33 -9.07 21.17 -27.25
N SER A 34 -9.87 22.22 -27.11
CA SER A 34 -9.92 23.36 -28.04
C SER A 34 -8.57 24.05 -28.27
N ILE A 35 -7.66 23.96 -27.29
CA ILE A 35 -6.30 24.53 -27.31
C ILE A 35 -5.23 23.39 -27.26
N GLY A 36 -5.65 22.15 -27.50
CA GLY A 36 -4.78 20.98 -27.50
C GLY A 36 -3.88 20.89 -28.73
N TRP A 37 -2.96 19.93 -28.74
CA TRP A 37 -2.03 19.73 -29.87
C TRP A 37 -2.72 19.34 -31.18
N SER A 38 -3.84 18.63 -31.08
CA SER A 38 -4.67 18.21 -32.20
C SER A 38 -6.15 18.32 -31.80
N PRO A 39 -6.72 19.53 -31.77
CA PRO A 39 -8.10 19.76 -31.31
C PRO A 39 -9.11 18.89 -32.05
N ASN A 40 -9.96 18.17 -31.31
CA ASN A 40 -11.01 17.33 -31.86
C ASN A 40 -12.18 17.28 -30.87
N GLU A 41 -13.29 17.92 -31.23
CA GLU A 41 -14.45 18.06 -30.35
C GLU A 41 -15.06 16.70 -30.01
N ASP A 42 -15.19 15.79 -30.96
CA ASP A 42 -15.77 14.46 -30.73
C ASP A 42 -14.98 13.66 -29.69
N ILE A 43 -13.65 13.70 -29.75
CA ILE A 43 -12.77 13.02 -28.77
C ILE A 43 -12.81 13.75 -27.43
N TYR A 44 -12.87 15.08 -27.43
CA TYR A 44 -12.98 15.86 -26.20
C TYR A 44 -14.31 15.61 -25.47
N GLN A 45 -15.41 15.42 -26.20
CA GLN A 45 -16.71 15.07 -25.62
C GLN A 45 -16.67 13.73 -24.87
N ILE A 46 -15.82 12.78 -25.28
CA ILE A 46 -15.59 11.54 -24.50
C ILE A 46 -15.05 11.88 -23.10
N ALA A 47 -14.10 12.81 -22.98
CA ALA A 47 -13.57 13.24 -21.68
C ALA A 47 -14.66 13.89 -20.81
N VAL A 48 -15.56 14.68 -21.40
CA VAL A 48 -16.71 15.27 -20.69
C VAL A 48 -17.62 14.17 -20.14
N LEU A 49 -18.01 13.20 -20.97
CA LEU A 49 -18.83 12.06 -20.55
C LEU A 49 -18.14 11.20 -19.49
N MET A 50 -16.82 11.04 -19.57
CA MET A 50 -16.06 10.29 -18.56
C MET A 50 -16.11 10.97 -17.20
N VAL A 51 -15.96 12.30 -17.14
CA VAL A 51 -16.02 13.06 -15.87
C VAL A 51 -17.42 13.03 -15.27
N HIS A 52 -18.45 13.15 -16.10
CA HIS A 52 -19.81 13.20 -15.63
C HIS A 52 -20.33 11.81 -15.21
N TYR A 53 -20.09 10.78 -16.02
CA TYR A 53 -20.66 9.43 -15.82
C TYR A 53 -19.67 8.40 -15.30
N PHE A 54 -18.58 8.18 -16.02
CA PHE A 54 -17.73 7.01 -15.79
C PHE A 54 -16.94 7.11 -14.49
N ILE A 55 -16.27 8.24 -14.24
CA ILE A 55 -15.37 8.43 -13.11
C ILE A 55 -16.12 8.34 -11.77
N PRO A 56 -17.26 9.03 -11.55
CA PRO A 56 -18.00 8.91 -10.30
C PRO A 56 -18.44 7.47 -10.02
N VAL A 57 -18.95 6.75 -11.02
CA VAL A 57 -19.39 5.35 -10.86
C VAL A 57 -18.21 4.44 -10.52
N LEU A 58 -17.08 4.60 -11.23
CA LEU A 58 -15.87 3.83 -10.99
C LEU A 58 -15.29 4.09 -9.58
N PHE A 59 -15.33 5.34 -9.13
CA PHE A 59 -14.86 5.73 -7.80
C PHE A 59 -15.75 5.15 -6.71
N ALA A 60 -17.08 5.26 -6.86
CA ALA A 60 -18.04 4.63 -5.94
C ALA A 60 -17.84 3.11 -5.88
N TYR A 61 -17.68 2.45 -7.03
CA TYR A 61 -17.37 1.02 -7.10
C TYR A 61 -16.10 0.70 -6.31
N THR A 62 -15.00 1.40 -6.57
CA THR A 62 -13.71 1.15 -5.92
C THR A 62 -13.80 1.35 -4.42
N ALA A 63 -14.44 2.43 -3.98
CA ALA A 63 -14.58 2.79 -2.58
C ALA A 63 -15.47 1.77 -1.84
N GLY A 64 -16.59 1.36 -2.45
CA GLY A 64 -17.45 0.31 -1.94
C GLY A 64 -16.73 -1.03 -1.88
N GLN A 65 -15.93 -1.36 -2.90
CA GLN A 65 -15.18 -2.60 -2.96
C GLN A 65 -14.12 -2.71 -1.86
N MET A 66 -13.47 -1.59 -1.52
CA MET A 66 -12.46 -1.53 -0.46
C MET A 66 -13.02 -1.86 0.93
N ILE A 67 -14.35 -1.82 1.12
CA ILE A 67 -15.01 -2.14 2.40
C ILE A 67 -15.87 -3.41 2.29
N GLY A 68 -16.80 -3.44 1.35
CA GLY A 68 -17.78 -4.52 1.17
C GLY A 68 -17.40 -5.59 0.16
N LYS A 69 -16.11 -5.70 -0.20
CA LYS A 69 -15.59 -6.58 -1.25
C LYS A 69 -16.37 -6.36 -2.57
N HIS A 70 -16.36 -7.32 -3.50
CA HIS A 70 -16.97 -7.14 -4.83
C HIS A 70 -18.46 -6.70 -4.77
N ARG A 71 -19.25 -7.31 -3.89
CA ARG A 71 -20.68 -7.01 -3.68
C ARG A 71 -20.92 -5.55 -3.30
N GLY A 72 -20.16 -5.04 -2.32
CA GLY A 72 -20.22 -3.65 -1.91
C GLY A 72 -19.84 -2.68 -3.04
N GLY A 73 -18.89 -3.06 -3.89
CA GLY A 73 -18.53 -2.29 -5.07
C GLY A 73 -19.66 -2.21 -6.09
N VAL A 74 -20.26 -3.35 -6.45
CA VAL A 74 -21.37 -3.39 -7.42
C VAL A 74 -22.57 -2.58 -6.94
N ALA A 75 -22.99 -2.74 -5.68
CA ALA A 75 -24.10 -1.97 -5.11
C ALA A 75 -23.81 -0.46 -5.13
N ALA A 76 -22.59 -0.04 -4.75
CA ALA A 76 -22.18 1.35 -4.79
C ALA A 76 -22.18 1.93 -6.21
N ALA A 77 -21.75 1.14 -7.21
CA ALA A 77 -21.77 1.55 -8.62
C ALA A 77 -23.20 1.81 -9.12
N ILE A 78 -24.13 0.92 -8.78
CA ILE A 78 -25.55 1.06 -9.16
C ILE A 78 -26.14 2.33 -8.54
N VAL A 79 -25.95 2.53 -7.23
CA VAL A 79 -26.43 3.72 -6.52
C VAL A 79 -25.87 4.99 -7.18
N MET A 80 -24.56 5.02 -7.45
CA MET A 80 -23.92 6.18 -8.03
C MET A 80 -24.38 6.45 -9.46
N PHE A 81 -24.58 5.42 -10.27
CA PHE A 81 -25.07 5.57 -11.65
C PHE A 81 -26.45 6.23 -11.69
N VAL A 82 -27.37 5.82 -10.80
CA VAL A 82 -28.70 6.46 -10.71
C VAL A 82 -28.58 7.91 -10.25
N ILE A 83 -27.74 8.21 -9.25
CA ILE A 83 -27.55 9.58 -8.77
C ILE A 83 -26.97 10.48 -9.87
N VAL A 84 -25.99 9.99 -10.63
CA VAL A 84 -25.43 10.74 -11.76
C VAL A 84 -26.48 11.03 -12.82
N THR A 85 -27.24 10.02 -13.24
CA THR A 85 -28.24 10.19 -14.30
C THR A 85 -29.41 11.08 -13.92
N GLN A 86 -29.69 11.24 -12.62
CA GLN A 86 -30.69 12.17 -12.09
C GLN A 86 -30.14 13.56 -11.82
N ASN A 87 -28.82 13.74 -11.84
CA ASN A 87 -28.21 15.03 -11.56
C ASN A 87 -28.41 15.98 -12.75
N SER A 88 -29.31 16.94 -12.59
CA SER A 88 -29.58 17.97 -13.59
C SER A 88 -28.52 19.07 -13.59
N THR A 89 -27.63 19.10 -12.59
CA THR A 89 -26.52 20.03 -12.56
C THR A 89 -25.35 19.41 -13.31
N GLU A 90 -24.72 20.15 -14.23
CA GLU A 90 -23.52 19.71 -14.97
C GLU A 90 -22.29 19.49 -14.05
N MET A 91 -22.49 19.52 -12.72
CA MET A 91 -21.45 19.46 -11.70
C MET A 91 -20.90 18.03 -11.54
N PRO A 92 -19.55 17.86 -11.48
CA PRO A 92 -18.93 16.56 -11.28
C PRO A 92 -19.23 15.93 -9.92
N LEU A 93 -19.66 14.68 -9.91
CA LEU A 93 -20.07 13.94 -8.70
C LEU A 93 -18.96 13.08 -8.08
N ILE A 94 -17.69 13.48 -8.26
CA ILE A 94 -16.55 12.72 -7.73
C ILE A 94 -16.62 12.66 -6.21
N LEU A 95 -16.82 13.78 -5.50
CA LEU A 95 -16.88 13.73 -4.03
C LEU A 95 -18.07 12.94 -3.47
N PRO A 96 -19.31 13.11 -3.95
CA PRO A 96 -20.41 12.22 -3.55
C PRO A 96 -20.05 10.74 -3.71
N SER A 97 -19.35 10.36 -4.79
CA SER A 97 -18.88 8.98 -4.97
C SER A 97 -17.88 8.52 -3.89
N LEU A 98 -17.02 9.42 -3.39
CA LEU A 98 -16.07 9.15 -2.29
C LEU A 98 -16.76 8.86 -0.96
N VAL A 99 -17.99 9.35 -0.78
CA VAL A 99 -18.76 9.21 0.47
C VAL A 99 -19.78 8.08 0.37
N ILE A 100 -20.53 8.04 -0.73
CA ILE A 100 -21.58 7.04 -0.97
C ILE A 100 -20.96 5.66 -1.09
N GLY A 101 -19.86 5.51 -1.82
CA GLY A 101 -19.22 4.21 -2.04
C GLY A 101 -18.87 3.50 -0.72
N PRO A 102 -18.11 4.13 0.20
CA PRO A 102 -17.80 3.54 1.50
C PRO A 102 -19.01 3.23 2.36
N ILE A 103 -20.02 4.11 2.37
CA ILE A 103 -21.23 3.93 3.18
C ILE A 103 -22.01 2.71 2.67
N VAL A 104 -22.25 2.62 1.36
CA VAL A 104 -22.93 1.47 0.74
C VAL A 104 -22.13 0.20 0.97
N GLY A 105 -20.82 0.22 0.73
CA GLY A 105 -19.95 -0.93 0.97
C GLY A 105 -19.94 -1.39 2.43
N TYR A 106 -19.96 -0.45 3.38
CA TYR A 106 -20.06 -0.76 4.81
C TYR A 106 -21.41 -1.38 5.17
N SER A 107 -22.52 -0.84 4.64
CA SER A 107 -23.87 -1.40 4.84
C SER A 107 -23.96 -2.83 4.33
N ILE A 108 -23.45 -3.10 3.12
CA ILE A 108 -23.39 -4.45 2.54
C ILE A 108 -22.56 -5.39 3.42
N LYS A 109 -21.36 -4.95 3.84
CA LYS A 109 -20.50 -5.73 4.74
C LYS A 109 -21.24 -6.11 6.03
N LYS A 110 -21.84 -5.12 6.71
CA LYS A 110 -22.52 -5.36 7.98
C LYS A 110 -23.76 -6.24 7.87
N ILE A 111 -24.53 -6.07 6.79
CA ILE A 111 -25.70 -6.91 6.55
C ILE A 111 -25.28 -8.35 6.22
N SER A 112 -24.21 -8.53 5.43
CA SER A 112 -23.67 -9.85 5.13
C SER A 112 -23.16 -10.56 6.40
N GLU A 113 -22.42 -9.87 7.27
CA GLU A 113 -21.97 -10.40 8.57
C GLU A 113 -23.17 -10.77 9.46
N TRP A 114 -24.25 -9.98 9.43
CA TRP A 114 -25.45 -10.26 10.23
C TRP A 114 -26.27 -11.46 9.73
N LEU A 115 -26.17 -11.77 8.45
CA LEU A 115 -26.85 -12.90 7.79
C LEU A 115 -26.04 -14.18 7.77
N GLU A 116 -24.77 -14.11 8.15
CA GLU A 116 -23.87 -15.26 8.20
C GLU A 116 -24.46 -16.35 9.12
N GLY A 117 -24.57 -17.57 8.59
CA GLY A 117 -25.20 -18.70 9.30
C GLY A 117 -26.74 -18.68 9.36
N LYS A 118 -27.41 -17.64 8.84
CA LYS A 118 -28.90 -17.57 8.77
C LYS A 118 -29.47 -17.95 7.40
N ILE A 119 -28.64 -17.94 6.35
CA ILE A 119 -29.08 -18.24 4.99
C ILE A 119 -29.02 -19.75 4.75
N PRO A 120 -30.10 -20.37 4.23
CA PRO A 120 -30.07 -21.78 3.85
C PRO A 120 -29.00 -22.05 2.79
N THR A 121 -28.26 -23.14 2.99
CA THR A 121 -27.21 -23.58 2.06
C THR A 121 -27.78 -23.80 0.67
N GLY A 122 -27.10 -23.30 -0.37
CA GLY A 122 -27.56 -23.35 -1.77
C GLY A 122 -28.41 -22.15 -2.21
N PHE A 123 -28.94 -21.35 -1.28
CA PHE A 123 -29.65 -20.09 -1.59
C PHE A 123 -28.80 -18.84 -1.36
N GLU A 124 -27.56 -19.01 -0.86
CA GLU A 124 -26.65 -17.92 -0.49
C GLU A 124 -26.49 -16.90 -1.61
N LEU A 125 -26.16 -17.32 -2.82
CA LEU A 125 -25.95 -16.40 -3.94
C LEU A 125 -27.21 -15.59 -4.28
N LEU A 126 -28.38 -16.26 -4.33
CA LEU A 126 -29.65 -15.63 -4.67
C LEU A 126 -30.06 -14.61 -3.61
N LEU A 127 -30.08 -15.02 -2.34
CA LEU A 127 -30.55 -14.17 -1.26
C LEU A 127 -29.60 -12.99 -1.04
N ASN A 128 -28.29 -13.23 -1.12
CA ASN A 128 -27.27 -12.20 -1.05
C ASN A 128 -27.45 -11.12 -2.13
N ASN A 129 -27.67 -11.52 -3.39
CA ASN A 129 -27.90 -10.57 -4.48
C ASN A 129 -29.22 -9.79 -4.33
N ILE A 130 -30.29 -10.42 -3.81
CA ILE A 130 -31.55 -9.73 -3.51
C ILE A 130 -31.33 -8.68 -2.42
N ILE A 131 -30.64 -9.04 -1.35
CA ILE A 131 -30.36 -8.12 -0.24
C ILE A 131 -29.50 -6.95 -0.71
N ASP A 132 -28.44 -7.21 -1.48
CA ASP A 132 -27.60 -6.16 -2.04
C ASP A 132 -28.41 -5.18 -2.89
N SER A 133 -29.35 -5.71 -3.68
CA SER A 133 -30.25 -4.92 -4.52
C SER A 133 -31.21 -4.07 -3.68
N LEU A 134 -31.74 -4.60 -2.58
CA LEU A 134 -32.62 -3.85 -1.66
C LEU A 134 -31.85 -2.72 -0.95
N VAL A 135 -30.62 -3.00 -0.52
CA VAL A 135 -29.72 -1.98 0.07
C VAL A 135 -29.43 -0.90 -0.97
N ALA A 136 -29.10 -1.27 -2.20
CA ALA A 136 -28.89 -0.32 -3.28
C ALA A 136 -30.14 0.53 -3.54
N CYS A 137 -31.34 -0.06 -3.60
CA CYS A 137 -32.60 0.68 -3.74
C CYS A 137 -32.83 1.70 -2.63
N LEU A 138 -32.56 1.33 -1.37
CA LEU A 138 -32.66 2.25 -0.23
C LEU A 138 -31.72 3.45 -0.40
N PHE A 139 -30.47 3.20 -0.77
CA PHE A 139 -29.49 4.27 -0.98
C PHE A 139 -29.77 5.12 -2.22
N ILE A 140 -30.39 4.56 -3.25
CA ILE A 140 -30.89 5.32 -4.40
C ILE A 140 -31.96 6.31 -3.92
N PHE A 141 -32.94 5.86 -3.13
CA PHE A 141 -33.99 6.72 -2.59
C PHE A 141 -33.41 7.84 -1.72
N ILE A 142 -32.48 7.50 -0.82
CA ILE A 142 -31.78 8.50 0.00
C ILE A 142 -30.98 9.46 -0.89
N GLY A 143 -30.29 8.96 -1.91
CA GLY A 143 -29.47 9.74 -2.82
C GLY A 143 -30.27 10.80 -3.58
N ILE A 144 -31.41 10.42 -4.14
CA ILE A 144 -32.26 11.31 -4.93
C ILE A 144 -32.84 12.45 -4.08
N TYR A 145 -33.36 12.14 -2.88
CA TYR A 145 -34.09 13.13 -2.07
C TYR A 145 -33.23 13.92 -1.09
N TRP A 146 -32.23 13.29 -0.47
CA TRP A 146 -31.45 13.91 0.61
C TRP A 146 -30.09 14.41 0.15
N ILE A 147 -29.34 13.62 -0.63
CA ILE A 147 -27.98 14.00 -1.00
C ILE A 147 -28.00 15.23 -1.93
N ASN A 148 -28.94 15.27 -2.88
CA ASN A 148 -29.08 16.42 -3.77
C ASN A 148 -29.41 17.72 -3.01
N ALA A 149 -30.37 17.67 -2.07
CA ALA A 149 -30.76 18.84 -1.26
C ALA A 149 -29.59 19.34 -0.39
N VAL A 150 -28.91 18.46 0.32
CA VAL A 150 -27.75 18.81 1.15
C VAL A 150 -26.62 19.40 0.31
N PHE A 151 -26.37 18.84 -0.87
CA PHE A 151 -25.32 19.31 -1.76
C PHE A 151 -25.60 20.74 -2.26
N ILE A 152 -26.82 21.01 -2.73
CA ILE A 152 -27.25 22.35 -3.20
C ILE A 152 -27.10 23.39 -2.08
N GLU A 153 -27.60 23.10 -0.88
CA GLU A 153 -27.48 24.01 0.27
C GLU A 153 -26.02 24.28 0.67
N THR A 154 -25.19 23.23 0.62
CA THR A 154 -23.75 23.37 0.89
C THR A 154 -23.09 24.27 -0.16
N MET A 155 -23.48 24.18 -1.44
CA MET A 155 -22.93 25.04 -2.48
C MET A 155 -23.38 26.50 -2.33
N HIS A 156 -24.64 26.75 -1.95
CA HIS A 156 -25.10 28.10 -1.62
C HIS A 156 -24.36 28.69 -0.41
N LEU A 157 -23.97 27.87 0.57
CA LEU A 157 -23.13 28.33 1.66
C LEU A 157 -21.73 28.72 1.17
N VAL A 158 -21.08 27.88 0.36
CA VAL A 158 -19.74 28.16 -0.21
C VAL A 158 -19.76 29.44 -1.06
N LEU A 159 -20.80 29.61 -1.89
CA LEU A 159 -20.97 30.79 -2.74
C LEU A 159 -21.09 32.07 -1.90
N ARG A 160 -21.93 32.08 -0.86
CA ARG A 160 -22.04 33.22 0.08
C ARG A 160 -20.72 33.54 0.78
N MET A 161 -19.93 32.53 1.15
CA MET A 161 -18.61 32.75 1.74
C MET A 161 -17.62 33.38 0.75
N LEU A 162 -17.66 32.96 -0.51
CA LEU A 162 -16.79 33.48 -1.56
C LEU A 162 -17.16 34.93 -1.93
N GLU A 163 -18.46 35.23 -2.06
CA GLU A 163 -18.97 36.58 -2.27
C GLU A 163 -18.52 37.51 -1.14
N PHE A 164 -18.74 37.11 0.13
CA PHE A 164 -18.30 37.87 1.29
C PHE A 164 -16.79 38.17 1.28
N LEU A 165 -15.94 37.17 0.97
CA LEU A 165 -14.49 37.36 0.92
C LEU A 165 -14.04 38.26 -0.23
N THR A 166 -14.78 38.25 -1.33
CA THR A 166 -14.50 39.09 -2.51
C THR A 166 -14.89 40.54 -2.23
N GLU A 167 -16.06 40.78 -1.63
CA GLU A 167 -16.54 42.12 -1.27
C GLU A 167 -15.74 42.78 -0.14
N SER A 168 -15.24 41.98 0.81
CA SER A 168 -14.49 42.48 1.98
C SER A 168 -13.02 42.81 1.69
N GLY A 169 -12.53 42.59 0.46
CA GLY A 169 -11.14 42.87 0.07
C GLY A 169 -10.12 41.84 0.54
N TYR A 170 -10.54 40.74 1.17
CA TYR A 170 -9.66 39.66 1.65
C TYR A 170 -9.47 38.54 0.61
N ILE A 171 -9.30 38.91 -0.67
CA ILE A 171 -9.10 37.99 -1.79
C ILE A 171 -8.00 36.94 -1.53
N PRO A 172 -6.85 37.26 -0.88
CA PRO A 172 -5.84 36.24 -0.58
C PRO A 172 -6.36 35.08 0.29
N LEU A 173 -7.29 35.35 1.21
CA LEU A 173 -7.84 34.35 2.13
C LEU A 173 -8.81 33.38 1.47
N ILE A 174 -9.27 33.65 0.25
CA ILE A 174 -10.10 32.72 -0.53
C ILE A 174 -9.41 31.36 -0.71
N ALA A 175 -8.07 31.32 -0.68
CA ALA A 175 -7.29 30.08 -0.69
C ALA A 175 -7.60 29.12 0.48
N LEU A 176 -8.13 29.61 1.60
CA LEU A 176 -8.60 28.76 2.71
C LEU A 176 -9.79 27.86 2.30
N ILE A 177 -10.55 28.27 1.29
CA ILE A 177 -11.69 27.52 0.74
C ILE A 177 -11.25 26.76 -0.51
N ILE A 178 -10.55 27.43 -1.42
CA ILE A 178 -10.16 26.87 -2.71
C ILE A 178 -9.22 25.67 -2.55
N GLU A 179 -8.14 25.79 -1.79
CA GLU A 179 -7.10 24.74 -1.77
C GLU A 179 -7.60 23.43 -1.14
N PRO A 180 -8.32 23.45 0.01
CA PRO A 180 -8.98 22.24 0.51
C PRO A 180 -10.06 21.74 -0.44
N GLY A 181 -10.84 22.65 -1.04
CA GLY A 181 -11.87 22.32 -2.02
C GLY A 181 -11.30 21.54 -3.20
N LYS A 182 -10.22 22.03 -3.81
CA LYS A 182 -9.49 21.37 -4.89
C LYS A 182 -9.02 19.99 -4.48
N ALA A 183 -8.33 19.87 -3.34
CA ALA A 183 -7.87 18.56 -2.84
C ALA A 183 -9.02 17.55 -2.64
N LEU A 184 -10.24 18.03 -2.40
CA LEU A 184 -11.47 17.24 -2.27
C LEU A 184 -12.30 17.15 -3.58
N PHE A 185 -11.72 17.51 -4.73
CA PHE A 185 -12.37 17.48 -6.05
C PHE A 185 -13.56 18.44 -6.21
N PHE A 186 -13.62 19.54 -5.46
CA PHE A 186 -14.58 20.64 -5.66
C PHE A 186 -14.11 21.69 -6.68
N ASN A 187 -12.97 21.49 -7.34
CA ASN A 187 -12.38 22.45 -8.26
C ASN A 187 -13.35 22.89 -9.36
N SER A 188 -14.07 21.95 -9.98
CA SER A 188 -15.04 22.28 -11.03
C SER A 188 -16.23 23.08 -10.52
N VAL A 189 -16.69 22.82 -9.29
CA VAL A 189 -17.84 23.55 -8.71
C VAL A 189 -17.42 24.96 -8.31
N ILE A 190 -16.25 25.10 -7.68
CA ILE A 190 -15.70 26.39 -7.30
C ILE A 190 -15.42 27.24 -8.54
N ASN A 191 -14.82 26.65 -9.58
CA ASN A 191 -14.47 27.36 -10.81
C ASN A 191 -15.71 27.69 -11.65
N HIS A 192 -16.39 26.69 -12.22
CA HIS A 192 -17.51 26.90 -13.14
C HIS A 192 -18.81 27.36 -12.46
N GLY A 193 -19.02 26.95 -11.20
CA GLY A 193 -20.24 27.27 -10.48
C GLY A 193 -20.22 28.63 -9.79
N ILE A 194 -19.04 29.20 -9.50
CA ILE A 194 -18.92 30.40 -8.67
C ILE A 194 -17.96 31.43 -9.27
N LEU A 195 -16.68 31.09 -9.45
CA LEU A 195 -15.65 32.06 -9.83
C LEU A 195 -15.77 32.52 -11.27
N GLU A 196 -16.13 31.64 -12.19
CA GLU A 196 -16.24 31.96 -13.61
C GLU A 196 -17.38 32.95 -13.91
N PRO A 197 -18.63 32.75 -13.45
CA PRO A 197 -19.70 33.75 -13.64
C PRO A 197 -19.33 35.14 -13.10
N LEU A 198 -18.79 35.21 -11.88
CA LEU A 198 -18.34 36.46 -11.26
C LEU A 198 -17.16 37.08 -12.02
N GLY A 199 -16.23 36.25 -12.49
CA GLY A 199 -15.07 36.67 -13.25
C GLY A 199 -15.44 37.21 -14.63
N ILE A 200 -16.44 36.63 -15.30
CA ILE A 200 -16.97 37.13 -16.59
C ILE A 200 -17.56 38.51 -16.39
N GLN A 201 -18.35 38.72 -15.32
CA GLN A 201 -18.92 40.03 -15.01
C GLN A 201 -17.80 41.07 -14.77
N GLN A 202 -16.79 40.74 -13.96
CA GLN A 202 -15.66 41.63 -13.73
C GLN A 202 -14.84 41.91 -15.00
N ALA A 203 -14.59 40.89 -15.82
CA ALA A 203 -13.81 41.02 -17.05
C ALA A 203 -14.56 41.82 -18.12
N TYR A 204 -15.90 41.78 -18.13
CA TYR A 204 -16.71 42.63 -18.98
C TYR A 204 -16.56 44.12 -18.63
N GLU A 205 -16.50 44.45 -17.34
CA GLU A 205 -16.37 45.83 -16.85
C GLU A 205 -14.93 46.37 -16.91
N HIS A 206 -13.94 45.54 -16.54
CA HIS A 206 -12.56 45.97 -16.31
C HIS A 206 -11.55 45.37 -17.31
N GLY A 207 -12.02 44.57 -18.28
CA GLY A 207 -11.19 43.90 -19.29
C GLY A 207 -10.35 42.73 -18.77
N LYS A 208 -10.38 42.45 -17.47
CA LYS A 208 -9.70 41.33 -16.81
C LYS A 208 -10.38 40.98 -15.49
N SER A 209 -10.15 39.77 -14.99
CA SER A 209 -10.52 39.39 -13.62
C SER A 209 -9.43 38.57 -12.94
N VAL A 210 -9.19 38.89 -11.66
CA VAL A 210 -8.31 38.12 -10.78
C VAL A 210 -8.96 36.78 -10.37
N LEU A 211 -10.30 36.68 -10.40
CA LEU A 211 -11.04 35.48 -9.99
C LEU A 211 -10.68 34.27 -10.85
N PHE A 212 -10.36 34.50 -12.13
CA PHE A 212 -9.90 33.46 -13.05
C PHE A 212 -8.54 32.86 -12.65
N LEU A 213 -7.74 33.53 -11.82
CA LEU A 213 -6.43 33.03 -11.35
C LEU A 213 -6.53 32.21 -10.05
N LEU A 214 -7.56 32.44 -9.23
CA LEU A 214 -7.56 31.96 -7.85
C LEU A 214 -7.61 30.43 -7.76
N GLU A 215 -8.49 29.79 -8.54
CA GLU A 215 -8.58 28.33 -8.60
C GLU A 215 -7.55 27.74 -9.57
N THR A 216 -7.34 28.39 -10.71
CA THR A 216 -6.59 27.83 -11.83
C THR A 216 -5.07 27.86 -11.63
N ASN A 217 -4.57 28.63 -10.65
CA ASN A 217 -3.14 28.69 -10.32
C ASN A 217 -2.57 27.28 -10.03
N PRO A 218 -1.67 26.75 -10.88
CA PRO A 218 -1.05 25.44 -10.65
C PRO A 218 0.13 25.50 -9.66
N GLY A 219 0.50 26.70 -9.19
CA GLY A 219 1.66 26.91 -8.33
C GLY A 219 1.65 26.08 -7.05
N PRO A 220 0.56 26.08 -6.25
CA PRO A 220 0.48 25.32 -5.00
C PRO A 220 0.60 23.81 -5.23
N GLY A 221 -0.14 23.26 -6.18
CA GLY A 221 -0.10 21.84 -6.53
C GLY A 221 1.26 21.39 -7.06
N PHE A 222 1.92 22.23 -7.86
CA PHE A 222 3.26 21.96 -8.35
C PHE A 222 4.31 21.94 -7.22
N GLY A 223 4.24 22.90 -6.29
CA GLY A 223 5.10 22.93 -5.12
C GLY A 223 4.98 21.66 -4.26
N LEU A 224 3.74 21.20 -4.04
CA LEU A 224 3.46 19.95 -3.35
C LEU A 224 4.10 18.76 -4.08
N LEU A 225 3.87 18.64 -5.40
CA LEU A 225 4.43 17.53 -6.19
C LEU A 225 5.96 17.53 -6.18
N LEU A 226 6.61 18.70 -6.27
CA LEU A 226 8.07 18.81 -6.14
C LEU A 226 8.53 18.34 -4.75
N GLY A 227 7.84 18.75 -3.69
CA GLY A 227 8.14 18.30 -2.34
C GLY A 227 8.00 16.78 -2.20
N CYS A 228 6.93 16.21 -2.75
CA CYS A 228 6.74 14.76 -2.81
C CYS A 228 7.85 14.06 -3.62
N TYR A 229 8.27 14.61 -4.76
CA TYR A 229 9.31 14.02 -5.61
C TYR A 229 10.66 13.91 -4.90
N PHE A 230 11.05 14.94 -4.14
CA PHE A 230 12.33 14.93 -3.43
C PHE A 230 12.28 14.09 -2.15
N TYR A 231 11.16 14.10 -1.41
CA TYR A 231 11.09 13.55 -0.05
C TYR A 231 10.38 12.19 0.11
N LEU A 232 9.67 11.68 -0.90
CA LEU A 232 9.06 10.34 -0.88
C LEU A 232 10.06 9.22 -1.30
N ASN A 233 9.67 7.97 -1.12
CA ASN A 233 10.50 6.80 -1.42
C ASN A 233 10.56 6.50 -2.94
N SER A 234 11.60 5.77 -3.39
CA SER A 234 11.90 5.56 -4.83
C SER A 234 10.74 5.00 -5.67
N LYS A 235 9.91 4.12 -5.11
CA LYS A 235 8.74 3.51 -5.78
C LYS A 235 7.62 4.55 -6.06
N GLU A 236 7.39 5.46 -5.12
CA GLU A 236 6.35 6.50 -5.22
C GLU A 236 6.79 7.67 -6.13
N LYS A 237 8.11 7.90 -6.25
CA LYS A 237 8.68 8.93 -7.13
C LYS A 237 8.32 8.73 -8.60
N GLY A 238 8.12 7.48 -9.04
CA GLY A 238 7.73 7.18 -10.43
C GLY A 238 6.40 7.82 -10.82
N ASN A 239 5.38 7.69 -9.95
CA ASN A 239 4.06 8.26 -10.19
C ASN A 239 4.07 9.79 -10.08
N VAL A 240 4.84 10.34 -9.15
CA VAL A 240 5.00 11.81 -9.01
C VAL A 240 5.66 12.40 -10.25
N LYS A 241 6.68 11.74 -10.80
CA LYS A 241 7.41 12.19 -11.99
C LYS A 241 6.48 12.33 -13.20
N ALA A 242 5.55 11.40 -13.38
CA ALA A 242 4.54 11.49 -14.44
C ALA A 242 3.50 12.59 -14.17
N ALA A 243 3.11 12.81 -12.91
CA ALA A 243 2.12 13.81 -12.54
C ALA A 243 2.59 15.26 -12.71
N LEU A 244 3.89 15.55 -12.52
CA LEU A 244 4.47 16.91 -12.63
C LEU A 244 4.14 17.62 -13.96
N PRO A 245 4.49 17.08 -15.14
CA PRO A 245 4.19 17.75 -16.42
C PRO A 245 2.69 17.77 -16.73
N VAL A 246 1.96 16.71 -16.37
CA VAL A 246 0.50 16.63 -16.56
C VAL A 246 -0.22 17.72 -15.77
N HIS A 247 0.28 18.04 -14.57
CA HIS A 247 -0.26 19.11 -13.75
C HIS A 247 0.07 20.51 -14.30
N VAL A 248 1.35 20.83 -14.46
CA VAL A 248 1.77 22.21 -14.78
C VAL A 248 1.51 22.58 -16.23
N LEU A 249 1.85 21.70 -17.17
CA LEU A 249 1.70 21.95 -18.59
C LEU A 249 0.30 21.55 -19.06
N GLY A 250 -0.22 20.45 -18.52
CA GLY A 250 -1.53 19.96 -18.88
C GLY A 250 -2.69 20.64 -18.14
N GLY A 251 -2.43 21.34 -17.03
CA GLY A 251 -3.45 22.05 -16.26
C GLY A 251 -4.46 21.14 -15.57
N ILE A 252 -4.10 19.87 -15.36
CA ILE A 252 -4.95 18.89 -14.67
C ILE A 252 -4.57 18.90 -13.20
N HIS A 253 -5.44 19.44 -12.36
CA HIS A 253 -5.18 19.60 -10.93
C HIS A 253 -5.41 18.28 -10.18
N GLU A 254 -6.25 17.41 -10.72
CA GLU A 254 -6.67 16.14 -10.13
C GLU A 254 -5.51 15.16 -9.88
N VAL A 255 -4.42 15.27 -10.64
CA VAL A 255 -3.26 14.37 -10.51
C VAL A 255 -2.43 14.62 -9.24
N TYR A 256 -2.56 15.79 -8.60
CA TYR A 256 -1.85 16.06 -7.33
C TYR A 256 -2.69 15.78 -6.08
N PHE A 257 -4.03 15.75 -6.20
CA PHE A 257 -4.93 15.59 -5.06
C PHE A 257 -4.63 14.35 -4.19
N PRO A 258 -4.26 13.18 -4.76
CA PRO A 258 -3.93 11.99 -3.94
C PRO A 258 -2.76 12.21 -3.00
N TYR A 259 -1.77 13.02 -3.41
CA TYR A 259 -0.61 13.37 -2.60
C TYR A 259 -0.98 14.36 -1.49
N ALA A 260 -1.90 15.29 -1.75
CA ALA A 260 -2.43 16.21 -0.75
C ALA A 260 -3.20 15.45 0.35
N LEU A 261 -3.98 14.43 -0.04
CA LEU A 261 -4.83 13.67 0.87
C LEU A 261 -4.10 12.54 1.61
N MET A 262 -2.93 12.10 1.12
CA MET A 262 -2.14 11.06 1.79
C MET A 262 -1.77 11.44 3.23
N LYS A 263 -1.57 12.75 3.47
CA LYS A 263 -1.41 13.34 4.80
C LYS A 263 -2.18 14.65 4.87
N PRO A 264 -3.27 14.74 5.64
CA PRO A 264 -4.09 15.96 5.74
C PRO A 264 -3.30 17.24 6.06
N LEU A 265 -2.18 17.12 6.78
CA LEU A 265 -1.30 18.25 7.08
C LEU A 265 -0.68 18.91 5.83
N LEU A 266 -0.61 18.19 4.70
CA LEU A 266 -0.12 18.71 3.42
C LEU A 266 -1.09 19.71 2.76
N ILE A 267 -2.33 19.81 3.25
CA ILE A 267 -3.27 20.85 2.83
C ILE A 267 -2.81 22.24 3.32
N ILE A 268 -2.09 22.33 4.45
CA ILE A 268 -1.60 23.61 4.97
C ILE A 268 -0.58 24.26 4.01
N PRO A 269 0.47 23.56 3.53
CA PRO A 269 1.34 24.08 2.47
C PRO A 269 0.60 24.54 1.21
N LEU A 270 -0.44 23.82 0.78
CA LEU A 270 -1.27 24.24 -0.36
C LEU A 270 -1.98 25.57 -0.08
N ILE A 271 -2.65 25.69 1.06
CA ILE A 271 -3.30 26.94 1.51
C ILE A 271 -2.29 28.09 1.53
N LEU A 272 -1.12 27.90 2.17
CA LEU A 272 -0.11 28.96 2.27
C LEU A 272 0.43 29.37 0.90
N GLY A 273 0.64 28.39 0.00
CA GLY A 273 1.00 28.65 -1.39
C GLY A 273 -0.09 29.43 -2.13
N GLY A 274 -1.36 29.04 -1.96
CA GLY A 274 -2.51 29.71 -2.54
C GLY A 274 -2.66 31.15 -2.06
N ILE A 275 -2.60 31.39 -0.74
CA ILE A 275 -2.63 32.73 -0.13
C ILE A 275 -1.52 33.59 -0.72
N THR A 276 -0.30 33.06 -0.85
CA THR A 276 0.87 33.79 -1.38
C THR A 276 0.65 34.21 -2.83
N GLY A 277 0.17 33.29 -3.69
CA GLY A 277 -0.11 33.59 -5.09
C GLY A 277 -1.22 34.62 -5.23
N ASN A 278 -2.33 34.41 -4.52
CA ASN A 278 -3.48 35.31 -4.53
C ASN A 278 -3.10 36.71 -4.02
N LEU A 279 -2.21 36.82 -3.03
CA LEU A 279 -1.68 38.10 -2.56
C LEU A 279 -0.88 38.81 -3.65
N ILE A 280 -0.02 38.10 -4.38
CA ILE A 280 0.74 38.69 -5.50
C ILE A 280 -0.20 39.12 -6.62
N PHE A 281 -1.18 38.29 -6.99
CA PHE A 281 -2.16 38.67 -8.00
C PHE A 281 -2.94 39.92 -7.58
N TYR A 282 -3.34 40.00 -6.31
CA TYR A 282 -4.03 41.16 -5.77
C TYR A 282 -3.16 42.42 -5.75
N LEU A 283 -1.94 42.35 -5.21
CA LEU A 283 -1.04 43.51 -5.07
C LEU A 283 -0.59 44.12 -6.40
N PHE A 284 -0.47 43.29 -7.44
CA PHE A 284 -0.03 43.73 -8.77
C PHE A 284 -1.18 43.88 -9.76
N ASP A 285 -2.44 43.82 -9.29
CA ASP A 285 -3.63 43.92 -10.13
C ASP A 285 -3.58 42.96 -11.33
N ALA A 286 -3.19 41.71 -11.08
CA ALA A 286 -3.08 40.68 -12.10
C ALA A 286 -4.46 40.09 -12.41
N GLY A 287 -4.77 39.91 -13.70
CA GLY A 287 -6.00 39.26 -14.12
C GLY A 287 -5.89 38.60 -15.49
N LEU A 288 -6.81 37.69 -15.76
CA LEU A 288 -6.98 37.06 -17.07
C LEU A 288 -8.18 37.65 -17.81
N ALA A 289 -8.15 37.58 -19.13
CA ALA A 289 -9.28 38.02 -19.96
C ALA A 289 -10.46 37.03 -19.95
N ALA A 290 -10.18 35.74 -19.71
CA ALA A 290 -11.17 34.67 -19.59
C ALA A 290 -10.60 33.54 -18.71
N THR A 291 -11.46 32.60 -18.28
CA THR A 291 -11.03 31.46 -17.46
C THR A 291 -10.20 30.47 -18.28
N PRO A 292 -9.01 30.06 -17.81
CA PRO A 292 -8.20 29.06 -18.49
C PRO A 292 -8.73 27.66 -18.21
N SER A 293 -9.06 26.93 -19.26
CA SER A 293 -9.50 25.53 -19.19
C SER A 293 -8.76 24.69 -20.23
N PRO A 294 -7.88 23.75 -19.81
CA PRO A 294 -7.44 23.45 -18.43
C PRO A 294 -6.62 24.56 -17.76
N GLY A 295 -6.51 24.55 -16.43
CA GLY A 295 -5.75 25.56 -15.66
C GLY A 295 -4.23 25.35 -15.70
N SER A 296 -3.60 25.40 -16.88
CA SER A 296 -2.16 25.20 -17.07
C SER A 296 -1.39 26.52 -17.03
N ILE A 297 -0.10 26.48 -16.67
CA ILE A 297 0.73 27.70 -16.67
C ILE A 297 0.82 28.34 -18.06
N ILE A 298 0.75 27.52 -19.12
CA ILE A 298 0.77 27.98 -20.51
C ILE A 298 -0.48 28.81 -20.79
N LEU A 299 -1.66 28.31 -20.40
CA LEU A 299 -2.93 29.00 -20.62
C LEU A 299 -3.09 30.21 -19.71
N LEU A 300 -2.62 30.15 -18.46
CA LEU A 300 -2.58 31.31 -17.57
C LEU A 300 -1.77 32.46 -18.18
N LEU A 301 -0.60 32.17 -18.75
CA LEU A 301 0.23 33.20 -19.38
C LEU A 301 -0.34 33.66 -20.72
N ALA A 302 -0.94 32.77 -21.50
CA ALA A 302 -1.56 33.10 -22.79
C ALA A 302 -2.81 33.97 -22.64
N MET A 303 -3.60 33.74 -21.59
CA MET A 303 -4.86 34.45 -21.32
C MET A 303 -4.67 35.65 -20.39
N ALA A 304 -3.44 35.92 -19.97
CA ALA A 304 -3.11 37.05 -19.11
C ALA A 304 -3.40 38.37 -19.84
N ALA A 305 -4.10 39.28 -19.16
CA ALA A 305 -4.32 40.60 -19.69
C ALA A 305 -2.98 41.34 -19.89
N LYS A 306 -2.95 42.30 -20.82
CA LYS A 306 -1.76 43.13 -21.06
C LYS A 306 -1.28 43.75 -19.74
N GLY A 307 0.01 43.65 -19.46
CA GLY A 307 0.61 44.09 -18.20
C GLY A 307 0.54 43.09 -17.02
N SER A 308 -0.30 42.05 -17.09
CA SER A 308 -0.47 41.08 -15.98
C SER A 308 0.53 39.91 -16.02
N HIS A 309 1.24 39.68 -17.13
CA HIS A 309 2.04 38.48 -17.37
C HIS A 309 3.14 38.26 -16.32
N ALA A 310 3.87 39.33 -15.96
CA ALA A 310 4.92 39.26 -14.95
C ALA A 310 4.36 38.93 -13.57
N ALA A 311 3.20 39.52 -13.21
CA ALA A 311 2.54 39.27 -11.94
C ALA A 311 1.95 37.85 -11.87
N VAL A 312 1.38 37.34 -12.97
CA VAL A 312 0.91 35.95 -13.10
C VAL A 312 2.07 34.97 -12.90
N ALA A 313 3.19 35.19 -13.59
CA ALA A 313 4.39 34.36 -13.43
C ALA A 313 4.96 34.42 -12.01
N ALA A 314 5.02 35.61 -11.41
CA ALA A 314 5.50 35.80 -10.04
C ALA A 314 4.61 35.10 -9.01
N GLY A 315 3.28 35.22 -9.14
CA GLY A 315 2.35 34.55 -8.24
C GLY A 315 2.42 33.03 -8.35
N PHE A 316 2.52 32.49 -9.58
CA PHE A 316 2.78 31.05 -9.79
C PHE A 316 4.06 30.59 -9.08
N LEU A 317 5.19 31.26 -9.33
CA LEU A 317 6.49 30.89 -8.74
C LEU A 317 6.48 30.98 -7.23
N ALA A 318 5.93 32.05 -6.67
CA ALA A 318 5.85 32.24 -5.23
C ALA A 318 4.96 31.19 -4.55
N SER A 319 3.79 30.88 -5.14
CA SER A 319 2.94 29.78 -4.68
C SER A 319 3.69 28.43 -4.68
N THR A 320 4.45 28.15 -5.75
CA THR A 320 5.27 26.93 -5.84
C THR A 320 6.33 26.88 -4.76
N ILE A 321 7.08 27.97 -4.55
CA ILE A 321 8.14 28.01 -3.54
C ILE A 321 7.57 27.80 -2.14
N VAL A 322 6.51 28.51 -1.78
CA VAL A 322 5.90 28.41 -0.44
C VAL A 322 5.32 27.01 -0.20
N SER A 323 4.56 26.48 -1.17
CA SER A 323 4.00 25.12 -1.07
C SER A 323 5.11 24.06 -1.01
N PHE A 324 6.15 24.18 -1.85
CA PHE A 324 7.32 23.28 -1.82
C PHE A 324 8.03 23.28 -0.46
N CYS A 325 8.36 24.46 0.07
CA CYS A 325 9.01 24.60 1.37
C CYS A 325 8.15 24.03 2.50
N GLY A 326 6.84 24.31 2.48
CA GLY A 326 5.89 23.75 3.45
C GLY A 326 5.79 22.23 3.37
N THR A 327 5.66 21.67 2.16
CA THR A 327 5.65 20.22 1.94
C THR A 327 6.96 19.57 2.37
N ALA A 328 8.09 20.17 1.99
CA ALA A 328 9.42 19.70 2.39
C ALA A 328 9.56 19.68 3.91
N LEU A 329 9.07 20.70 4.62
CA LEU A 329 9.07 20.76 6.08
C LEU A 329 8.21 19.64 6.69
N VAL A 330 6.97 19.49 6.23
CA VAL A 330 6.04 18.46 6.71
C VAL A 330 6.62 17.05 6.50
N LEU A 331 7.16 16.77 5.32
CA LEU A 331 7.70 15.46 4.98
C LEU A 331 9.06 15.20 5.65
N SER A 332 9.92 16.22 5.77
CA SER A 332 11.21 16.12 6.47
C SER A 332 11.01 15.84 7.96
N TYR A 333 10.07 16.54 8.60
CA TYR A 333 9.76 16.34 10.00
C TYR A 333 9.24 14.91 10.25
N ASP A 334 8.41 14.39 9.35
CA ASP A 334 7.92 13.01 9.47
C ASP A 334 9.01 11.96 9.21
N LYS A 335 9.90 12.19 8.23
CA LYS A 335 11.08 11.33 8.01
C LYS A 335 12.00 11.33 9.23
N LYS A 336 12.20 12.49 9.85
CA LYS A 336 13.00 12.64 11.07
C LYS A 336 12.30 11.98 12.26
N ARG A 337 10.97 12.07 12.38
CA ARG A 337 10.20 11.40 13.44
C ARG A 337 10.16 9.87 13.26
N ARG A 338 10.06 9.37 12.03
CA ARG A 338 10.20 7.93 11.74
C ARG A 338 11.61 7.42 12.04
N GLY A 339 12.65 8.18 11.66
CA GLY A 339 14.03 7.88 12.01
C GLY A 339 14.29 7.98 13.52
N LYS A 340 13.72 8.97 14.20
CA LYS A 340 13.88 9.17 15.65
C LYS A 340 13.09 8.17 16.48
N ASN A 341 11.89 7.74 16.05
CA ASN A 341 11.20 6.62 16.68
C ASN A 341 11.92 5.29 16.43
N GLN A 342 12.64 5.13 15.32
CA GLN A 342 13.53 3.98 15.11
C GLN A 342 14.81 4.06 15.96
N SER A 343 15.31 5.27 16.26
CA SER A 343 16.49 5.49 17.12
C SER A 343 16.19 5.61 18.61
N GLU A 344 14.99 6.01 19.02
CA GLU A 344 14.54 6.09 20.43
C GLU A 344 14.08 4.72 20.95
N VAL A 345 13.61 3.82 20.07
CA VAL A 345 13.45 2.39 20.42
C VAL A 345 14.81 1.70 20.59
N GLN A 346 15.90 2.33 20.15
CA GLN A 346 17.26 1.79 20.23
C GLN A 346 18.05 2.28 21.45
N ASN A 347 17.48 3.17 22.29
CA ASN A 347 18.20 3.84 23.39
C ASN A 347 17.42 3.90 24.72
N ASP A 348 16.40 3.07 24.93
CA ASP A 348 15.79 2.90 26.25
C ASP A 348 16.12 1.50 26.82
N ASP A 349 17.26 1.44 27.49
CA ASP A 349 17.88 0.26 28.08
C ASP A 349 17.30 -0.11 29.47
N THR A 350 16.03 0.23 29.75
CA THR A 350 15.39 -0.10 31.05
C THR A 350 13.92 -0.51 30.96
N LEU A 351 13.57 -1.37 30.02
CA LEU A 351 12.35 -2.17 30.14
C LEU A 351 12.70 -3.65 29.92
N THR A 352 12.93 -4.34 31.03
CA THR A 352 12.78 -5.79 31.11
C THR A 352 11.49 -6.19 30.40
N PRO A 353 11.53 -6.95 29.29
CA PRO A 353 10.35 -7.60 28.80
C PRO A 353 10.10 -8.76 29.74
N THR A 354 9.12 -8.57 30.63
CA THR A 354 8.49 -9.64 31.37
C THR A 354 8.15 -10.73 30.36
N SER A 355 8.73 -11.89 30.56
CA SER A 355 8.46 -13.13 29.85
C SER A 355 6.96 -13.44 29.89
N ALA A 356 6.23 -12.94 28.89
CA ALA A 356 4.91 -13.46 28.57
C ALA A 356 5.15 -14.70 27.70
N SER A 357 5.34 -15.83 28.38
CA SER A 357 5.15 -17.17 27.82
C SER A 357 3.95 -17.14 26.87
N ALA A 358 4.21 -17.25 25.57
CA ALA A 358 3.18 -17.46 24.57
C ALA A 358 2.44 -18.74 24.96
N LYS A 359 1.25 -18.58 25.55
CA LYS A 359 0.32 -19.68 25.75
C LYS A 359 -0.05 -20.17 24.36
N GLU A 360 0.40 -21.37 24.01
CA GLU A 360 -0.17 -22.18 22.94
C GLU A 360 -1.69 -22.21 23.10
N LYS A 361 -2.38 -21.34 22.38
CA LYS A 361 -3.83 -21.37 22.28
C LYS A 361 -4.14 -22.22 21.06
N LYS A 362 -4.54 -23.48 21.29
CA LYS A 362 -5.17 -24.32 20.27
C LYS A 362 -6.39 -23.61 19.72
N MET A 363 -6.24 -22.91 18.60
CA MET A 363 -7.34 -22.38 17.82
C MET A 363 -7.47 -23.22 16.54
N GLU A 364 -8.71 -23.60 16.26
CA GLU A 364 -9.12 -24.23 15.01
C GLU A 364 -8.84 -23.22 13.88
N VAL A 365 -7.91 -23.55 12.98
CA VAL A 365 -7.49 -22.66 11.90
C VAL A 365 -8.61 -22.54 10.86
N LYS A 366 -9.15 -21.34 10.68
CA LYS A 366 -10.23 -21.04 9.72
C LYS A 366 -9.79 -20.10 8.61
N ASN A 367 -8.80 -19.25 8.86
CA ASN A 367 -8.38 -18.20 7.92
C ASN A 367 -6.85 -18.13 7.76
N ILE A 368 -6.37 -18.32 6.53
CA ILE A 368 -4.95 -18.24 6.17
C ILE A 368 -4.73 -17.09 5.18
N ILE A 369 -3.85 -16.15 5.51
CA ILE A 369 -3.56 -14.96 4.70
C ILE A 369 -2.18 -15.05 4.06
N PHE A 370 -2.11 -14.97 2.74
CA PHE A 370 -0.85 -14.77 2.02
C PHE A 370 -0.54 -13.28 1.89
N ALA A 371 0.43 -12.80 2.65
CA ALA A 371 0.82 -11.39 2.69
C ALA A 371 2.04 -11.10 1.77
N CYS A 372 1.91 -10.11 0.89
CA CYS A 372 3.02 -9.57 0.09
C CYS A 372 3.01 -8.04 0.02
N ASP A 373 4.03 -7.41 -0.56
CA ASP A 373 4.19 -5.93 -0.55
C ASP A 373 3.06 -5.17 -1.28
N ALA A 374 2.35 -5.79 -2.22
CA ALA A 374 1.30 -5.13 -3.02
C ALA A 374 -0.04 -5.91 -3.10
N GLY A 375 -0.14 -7.06 -2.44
CA GLY A 375 -1.28 -7.98 -2.58
C GLY A 375 -1.41 -8.65 -3.96
N MET A 376 -0.52 -8.41 -4.92
CA MET A 376 -0.53 -9.04 -6.25
C MET A 376 0.89 -9.51 -6.64
N GLY A 377 1.01 -10.77 -7.07
CA GLY A 377 2.30 -11.40 -7.43
C GLY A 377 2.38 -12.87 -7.01
N SER A 378 3.58 -13.32 -6.61
CA SER A 378 3.86 -14.71 -6.20
C SER A 378 3.01 -15.22 -5.03
N SER A 379 2.51 -14.34 -4.17
CA SER A 379 1.59 -14.68 -3.08
C SER A 379 0.19 -15.07 -3.56
N ALA A 380 -0.28 -14.49 -4.66
CA ALA A 380 -1.55 -14.90 -5.28
C ALA A 380 -1.43 -16.29 -5.90
N MET A 381 -0.27 -16.60 -6.51
CA MET A 381 0.03 -17.96 -7.00
C MET A 381 0.11 -18.98 -5.86
N GLY A 382 0.75 -18.61 -4.75
CA GLY A 382 0.82 -19.47 -3.56
C GLY A 382 -0.52 -19.72 -2.90
N ALA A 383 -1.34 -18.67 -2.75
CA ALA A 383 -2.71 -18.76 -2.27
C ALA A 383 -3.56 -19.67 -3.15
N ALA A 384 -3.52 -19.49 -4.48
CA ALA A 384 -4.25 -20.34 -5.42
C ALA A 384 -3.77 -21.81 -5.39
N ALA A 385 -2.46 -22.04 -5.26
CA ALA A 385 -1.88 -23.37 -5.17
C ALA A 385 -2.32 -24.11 -3.90
N LEU A 386 -2.27 -23.44 -2.74
CA LEU A 386 -2.73 -24.01 -1.47
C LEU A 386 -4.25 -24.21 -1.48
N GLN A 387 -5.02 -23.25 -1.98
CA GLN A 387 -6.49 -23.33 -2.04
C GLN A 387 -6.97 -24.51 -2.90
N LYS A 388 -6.32 -24.77 -4.05
CA LYS A 388 -6.62 -25.93 -4.87
C LYS A 388 -6.35 -27.24 -4.12
N ARG A 389 -5.25 -27.30 -3.36
CA ARG A 389 -4.87 -28.50 -2.59
C ARG A 389 -5.77 -28.73 -1.38
N LEU A 390 -6.12 -27.70 -0.61
CA LEU A 390 -7.04 -27.83 0.53
C LEU A 390 -8.41 -28.34 0.09
N LYS A 391 -8.92 -27.88 -1.06
CA LYS A 391 -10.17 -28.41 -1.66
C LYS A 391 -10.07 -29.88 -2.07
N GLN A 392 -8.93 -30.32 -2.61
CA GLN A 392 -8.70 -31.74 -2.95
C GLN A 392 -8.70 -32.64 -1.71
N GLU A 393 -8.31 -32.07 -0.57
CA GLU A 393 -8.18 -32.79 0.70
C GLU A 393 -9.38 -32.59 1.64
N GLY A 394 -10.46 -31.94 1.16
CA GLY A 394 -11.70 -31.75 1.91
C GLY A 394 -11.65 -30.75 3.06
N LEU A 395 -10.58 -29.95 3.18
CA LEU A 395 -10.39 -28.98 4.26
C LEU A 395 -11.10 -27.65 3.91
N ASN A 396 -12.07 -27.24 4.73
CA ASN A 396 -12.82 -25.99 4.53
C ASN A 396 -12.16 -24.81 5.27
N ILE A 397 -11.02 -24.34 4.74
CA ILE A 397 -10.24 -23.23 5.29
C ILE A 397 -10.22 -22.09 4.26
N MET A 398 -10.52 -20.87 4.71
CA MET A 398 -10.46 -19.68 3.85
C MET A 398 -9.01 -19.27 3.61
N ILE A 399 -8.70 -18.96 2.34
CA ILE A 399 -7.40 -18.42 1.93
C ILE A 399 -7.64 -17.14 1.15
N ASP A 400 -7.03 -16.05 1.62
CA ASP A 400 -7.00 -14.76 0.92
C ASP A 400 -5.53 -14.34 0.68
N ASN A 401 -5.30 -13.50 -0.34
CA ASN A 401 -4.01 -12.86 -0.59
C ASN A 401 -4.14 -11.34 -0.48
N LEU A 402 -3.31 -10.71 0.35
CA LEU A 402 -3.44 -9.30 0.71
C LEU A 402 -2.07 -8.61 0.74
N SER A 403 -2.10 -7.28 0.78
CA SER A 403 -0.91 -6.53 1.16
C SER A 403 -0.59 -6.80 2.63
N VAL A 404 0.69 -6.76 3.02
CA VAL A 404 1.11 -6.85 4.43
C VAL A 404 0.41 -5.77 5.28
N ASP A 405 0.12 -4.61 4.70
CA ASP A 405 -0.58 -3.51 5.38
C ASP A 405 -2.10 -3.73 5.53
N ASP A 406 -2.65 -4.72 4.82
CA ASP A 406 -4.09 -4.98 4.75
C ASP A 406 -4.46 -6.33 5.41
N ILE A 407 -3.56 -6.93 6.21
CA ILE A 407 -3.84 -8.16 6.95
C ILE A 407 -4.97 -7.89 7.97
N PRO A 408 -6.05 -8.68 7.97
CA PRO A 408 -7.18 -8.47 8.89
C PRO A 408 -6.89 -9.02 10.29
N ASP A 409 -7.59 -8.48 11.29
CA ASP A 409 -7.41 -8.85 12.71
C ASP A 409 -7.85 -10.30 13.01
N ASP A 410 -8.63 -10.92 12.12
CA ASP A 410 -9.14 -12.30 12.20
C ASP A 410 -8.29 -13.33 11.44
N ALA A 411 -7.07 -12.96 11.05
CA ALA A 411 -6.12 -13.91 10.47
C ALA A 411 -5.63 -14.90 11.54
N ASP A 412 -5.78 -16.21 11.27
CA ASP A 412 -5.23 -17.26 12.15
C ASP A 412 -3.78 -17.56 11.79
N ILE A 413 -3.49 -17.68 10.48
CA ILE A 413 -2.14 -17.89 9.94
C ILE A 413 -1.83 -16.83 8.89
N VAL A 414 -0.66 -16.20 8.98
CA VAL A 414 -0.13 -15.27 7.98
C VAL A 414 1.12 -15.88 7.35
N ILE A 415 1.07 -16.13 6.04
CA ILE A 415 2.19 -16.61 5.24
C ILE A 415 2.77 -15.44 4.46
N SER A 416 4.02 -15.08 4.72
CA SER A 416 4.67 -13.95 4.06
C SER A 416 6.07 -14.28 3.59
N ASN A 417 6.62 -13.47 2.68
CA ASN A 417 8.03 -13.57 2.36
C ASN A 417 8.87 -13.14 3.58
N ILE A 418 9.99 -13.80 3.85
CA ILE A 418 10.86 -13.46 4.99
C ILE A 418 11.23 -11.97 5.09
N ARG A 419 11.31 -11.26 3.95
CA ARG A 419 11.57 -9.81 3.93
C ARG A 419 10.44 -8.95 4.49
N LEU A 420 9.28 -9.53 4.74
CA LEU A 420 8.03 -8.87 5.12
C LEU A 420 7.48 -9.36 6.46
N THR A 421 8.11 -10.36 7.09
CA THR A 421 7.62 -11.02 8.31
C THR A 421 7.51 -10.06 9.49
N GLU A 422 8.54 -9.27 9.80
CA GLU A 422 8.48 -8.28 10.89
C GLU A 422 7.30 -7.30 10.72
N ARG A 423 7.06 -6.87 9.47
CA ARG A 423 5.97 -5.96 9.16
C ARG A 423 4.62 -6.67 9.28
N ALA A 424 4.53 -7.93 8.87
CA ALA A 424 3.33 -8.74 9.04
C ALA A 424 3.01 -8.98 10.52
N GLN A 425 4.00 -9.29 11.35
CA GLN A 425 3.87 -9.42 12.80
C GLN A 425 3.43 -8.12 13.47
N ALA A 426 3.98 -6.99 13.05
CA ALA A 426 3.56 -5.68 13.54
C ALA A 426 2.11 -5.34 13.15
N CYS A 427 1.64 -5.81 12.00
CA CYS A 427 0.28 -5.60 11.51
C CYS A 427 -0.74 -6.57 12.14
N ALA A 428 -0.36 -7.82 12.40
CA ALA A 428 -1.24 -8.85 12.92
C ALA A 428 -0.55 -9.70 14.01
N PRO A 429 -0.26 -9.13 15.21
CA PRO A 429 0.48 -9.82 16.27
C PRO A 429 -0.27 -11.02 16.87
N GLN A 430 -1.59 -11.10 16.66
CA GLN A 430 -2.43 -12.20 17.14
C GLN A 430 -2.36 -13.47 16.28
N ALA A 431 -1.89 -13.36 15.03
CA ALA A 431 -1.85 -14.46 14.08
C ALA A 431 -0.56 -15.28 14.22
N GLU A 432 -0.60 -16.55 13.83
CA GLU A 432 0.61 -17.34 13.63
C GLU A 432 1.33 -16.90 12.35
N HIS A 433 2.62 -16.58 12.42
CA HIS A 433 3.38 -16.11 11.26
C HIS A 433 4.27 -17.21 10.70
N ILE A 434 4.16 -17.45 9.39
CA ILE A 434 4.98 -18.42 8.67
C ILE A 434 5.76 -17.70 7.56
N SER A 435 7.08 -17.65 7.73
CA SER A 435 8.01 -17.04 6.78
C SER A 435 8.41 -18.04 5.71
N ILE A 436 8.31 -17.64 4.43
CA ILE A 436 8.80 -18.44 3.31
C ILE A 436 9.74 -17.64 2.41
N THR A 437 10.71 -18.31 1.81
CA THR A 437 11.64 -17.68 0.85
C THR A 437 11.07 -17.67 -0.56
N SER A 438 10.30 -18.70 -0.93
CA SER A 438 9.65 -18.85 -2.23
C SER A 438 8.22 -19.39 -2.09
N PHE A 439 7.27 -18.75 -2.77
CA PHE A 439 5.87 -19.19 -2.84
C PHE A 439 5.66 -20.38 -3.79
N LEU A 440 6.71 -20.92 -4.41
CA LEU A 440 6.63 -22.09 -5.29
C LEU A 440 7.14 -23.37 -4.62
N ASP A 441 7.56 -23.29 -3.36
CA ASP A 441 8.07 -24.44 -2.61
C ASP A 441 6.95 -25.47 -2.36
N ARG A 442 7.00 -26.60 -3.06
CA ARG A 442 5.97 -27.64 -2.97
C ARG A 442 6.01 -28.38 -1.62
N SER A 443 7.18 -28.53 -1.04
CA SER A 443 7.35 -29.19 0.27
C SER A 443 6.65 -28.42 1.36
N PHE A 444 6.72 -27.08 1.32
CA PHE A 444 5.99 -26.21 2.24
C PHE A 444 4.47 -26.48 2.23
N TYR A 445 3.87 -26.56 1.04
CA TYR A 445 2.42 -26.78 0.91
C TYR A 445 2.01 -28.16 1.41
N GLU A 446 2.76 -29.21 1.08
CA GLU A 446 2.45 -30.58 1.55
C GLU A 446 2.46 -30.66 3.08
N GLU A 447 3.44 -30.02 3.71
CA GLU A 447 3.57 -30.03 5.17
C GLU A 447 2.48 -29.23 5.89
N LEU A 448 2.19 -28.01 5.41
CA LEU A 448 1.13 -27.19 5.99
C LEU A 448 -0.22 -27.93 5.92
N ILE A 449 -0.52 -28.61 4.82
CA ILE A 449 -1.74 -29.40 4.67
C ILE A 449 -1.76 -30.58 5.66
N SER A 450 -0.65 -31.32 5.79
CA SER A 450 -0.55 -32.42 6.74
C SER A 450 -0.79 -31.96 8.17
N ARG A 451 -0.24 -30.79 8.56
CA ARG A 451 -0.47 -30.18 9.87
C ARG A 451 -1.94 -29.81 10.08
N LEU A 452 -2.58 -29.19 9.08
CA LEU A 452 -3.98 -28.77 9.16
C LEU A 452 -4.94 -29.96 9.25
N LYS A 453 -4.65 -31.06 8.54
CA LYS A 453 -5.40 -32.33 8.67
C LYS A 453 -5.33 -32.91 10.07
N ALA A 454 -4.12 -32.98 10.64
CA ALA A 454 -3.91 -33.53 11.98
C ALA A 454 -4.66 -32.73 13.07
N GLN A 455 -4.96 -31.46 12.83
CA GLN A 455 -5.77 -30.63 13.73
C GLN A 455 -7.28 -30.83 13.54
N GLN A 456 -7.77 -31.12 12.33
CA GLN A 456 -9.20 -31.31 12.05
C GLN A 456 -9.72 -32.72 12.40
N ASP A 457 -8.90 -33.76 12.22
CA ASP A 457 -9.34 -35.15 12.44
C ASP A 457 -9.46 -35.54 13.93
N GLY A 458 -9.15 -34.64 14.87
CA GLY A 458 -9.23 -34.92 16.31
C GLY A 458 -8.28 -36.03 16.79
N ASP A 459 -7.49 -36.63 15.89
CA ASP A 459 -6.56 -37.73 16.13
C ASP A 459 -5.26 -37.18 16.77
N SER A 460 -5.45 -36.67 17.98
CA SER A 460 -4.43 -36.07 18.85
C SER A 460 -3.30 -37.03 19.26
N ASN A 461 -3.27 -38.26 18.76
CA ASN A 461 -2.29 -39.28 19.15
C ASN A 461 -1.35 -39.77 18.03
N LYS A 462 -1.29 -39.06 16.90
CA LYS A 462 -0.22 -39.21 15.90
C LYS A 462 0.45 -37.89 15.53
N ALA A 463 0.52 -36.94 16.45
CA ALA A 463 1.64 -35.98 16.40
C ALA A 463 2.92 -36.80 16.57
N ARG A 464 3.57 -37.18 15.46
CA ARG A 464 4.96 -37.60 15.51
C ARG A 464 5.69 -36.49 16.27
N PRO A 465 6.42 -36.80 17.36
CA PRO A 465 7.08 -35.76 18.13
C PRO A 465 7.92 -34.95 17.16
N GLN A 466 7.64 -33.64 17.08
CA GLN A 466 8.49 -32.68 16.37
C GLN A 466 9.90 -32.90 16.90
N ILE A 467 10.79 -33.44 16.06
CA ILE A 467 12.18 -33.60 16.44
C ILE A 467 12.79 -32.22 16.24
N ASP A 468 12.81 -31.43 17.30
CA ASP A 468 13.60 -30.21 17.37
C ASP A 468 15.07 -30.59 17.18
N ILE A 469 15.58 -30.41 15.95
CA ILE A 469 16.95 -30.82 15.57
C ILE A 469 17.99 -30.07 16.43
N PHE A 470 17.62 -28.91 16.99
CA PHE A 470 18.47 -28.13 17.89
C PHE A 470 18.57 -28.69 19.32
N ARG A 471 17.60 -29.50 19.79
CA ARG A 471 17.69 -30.14 21.13
C ARG A 471 18.92 -31.03 21.25
N ASN A 472 19.37 -31.61 20.14
CA ASN A 472 20.55 -32.47 20.08
C ASN A 472 21.79 -31.75 19.52
N LEU A 473 21.77 -30.41 19.43
CA LEU A 473 22.94 -29.63 19.02
C LEU A 473 24.03 -29.76 20.09
N ASN A 474 25.18 -30.29 19.70
CA ASN A 474 26.36 -30.40 20.55
C ASN A 474 27.59 -29.80 19.86
N LYS A 475 28.71 -29.71 20.58
CA LYS A 475 29.96 -29.11 20.07
C LYS A 475 30.42 -29.71 18.75
N GLU A 476 30.20 -31.01 18.55
CA GLU A 476 30.62 -31.71 17.33
C GLU A 476 29.79 -31.34 16.09
N ASN A 477 28.69 -30.60 16.26
CA ASN A 477 27.91 -30.02 15.17
C ASN A 477 28.44 -28.64 14.75
N ILE A 478 29.41 -28.08 15.46
CA ILE A 478 29.86 -26.69 15.30
C ILE A 478 31.29 -26.67 14.79
N LEU A 479 31.54 -25.85 13.77
CA LEU A 479 32.85 -25.60 13.21
C LEU A 479 33.16 -24.10 13.33
N LEU A 480 34.16 -23.75 14.13
CA LEU A 480 34.57 -22.36 14.33
C LEU A 480 35.78 -22.02 13.47
N ASN A 481 35.95 -20.72 13.15
CA ASN A 481 37.12 -20.20 12.46
C ASN A 481 37.43 -20.89 11.11
N MET A 482 36.40 -21.29 10.38
CA MET A 482 36.54 -21.95 9.09
C MET A 482 36.96 -20.97 7.99
N LYS A 483 37.59 -21.51 6.94
CA LYS A 483 37.93 -20.78 5.71
C LYS A 483 37.44 -21.57 4.50
N ALA A 484 36.86 -20.88 3.53
CA ALA A 484 36.45 -21.43 2.24
C ALA A 484 36.70 -20.40 1.14
N LYS A 485 37.14 -20.85 -0.04
CA LYS A 485 37.41 -19.99 -1.19
C LYS A 485 36.14 -19.43 -1.82
N ASP A 486 35.05 -20.20 -1.77
CA ASP A 486 33.77 -19.89 -2.37
C ASP A 486 32.63 -20.63 -1.63
N LYS A 487 31.39 -20.31 -2.01
CA LYS A 487 30.21 -20.96 -1.44
C LYS A 487 30.15 -22.47 -1.67
N TRP A 488 30.77 -22.98 -2.74
CA TRP A 488 30.73 -24.40 -3.08
C TRP A 488 31.61 -25.21 -2.13
N GLU A 489 32.79 -24.69 -1.80
CA GLU A 489 33.65 -25.27 -0.78
C GLU A 489 33.00 -25.20 0.60
N ALA A 490 32.34 -24.08 0.93
CA ALA A 490 31.63 -23.95 2.20
C ALA A 490 30.50 -24.99 2.35
N ILE A 491 29.69 -25.18 1.30
CA ILE A 491 28.63 -26.20 1.21
C ILE A 491 29.21 -27.62 1.36
N GLU A 492 30.36 -27.87 0.74
CA GLU A 492 31.04 -29.16 0.81
C GLU A 492 31.63 -29.45 2.19
N GLN A 493 32.22 -28.45 2.87
CA GLN A 493 32.74 -28.60 4.23
C GLN A 493 31.64 -29.03 5.21
N VAL A 494 30.52 -28.31 5.25
CA VAL A 494 29.39 -28.64 6.13
C VAL A 494 28.68 -29.93 5.74
N GLY A 495 28.56 -30.20 4.43
CA GLY A 495 27.96 -31.44 3.91
C GLY A 495 28.79 -32.69 4.22
N ASN A 496 30.12 -32.58 4.16
CA ASN A 496 31.03 -33.65 4.56
C ASN A 496 30.90 -34.00 6.05
N VAL A 497 30.67 -33.02 6.92
CA VAL A 497 30.41 -33.29 8.34
C VAL A 497 29.09 -34.02 8.53
N LEU A 498 28.01 -33.61 7.84
CA LEU A 498 26.74 -34.33 7.86
C LEU A 498 26.89 -35.79 7.38
N ALA A 499 27.71 -36.02 6.34
CA ALA A 499 27.98 -37.36 5.81
C ALA A 499 28.81 -38.21 6.79
N LYS A 500 29.89 -37.65 7.35
CA LYS A 500 30.75 -38.32 8.37
C LYS A 500 29.97 -38.70 9.63
N ARG A 501 29.01 -37.86 10.04
CA ARG A 501 28.11 -38.13 11.18
C ARG A 501 27.01 -39.14 10.86
N GLY A 502 26.94 -39.60 9.60
CA GLY A 502 25.93 -40.55 9.12
C GLY A 502 24.53 -39.95 9.02
N ASN A 503 24.39 -38.62 8.99
CA ASN A 503 23.09 -37.97 8.78
C ASN A 503 22.61 -38.14 7.33
N VAL A 504 23.55 -38.12 6.38
CA VAL A 504 23.26 -38.21 4.95
C VAL A 504 24.27 -39.12 4.23
N SER A 505 23.97 -39.54 2.99
CA SER A 505 24.99 -40.11 2.10
C SER A 505 25.87 -39.01 1.50
N ILE A 506 27.06 -39.36 1.01
CA ILE A 506 28.01 -38.39 0.41
C ILE A 506 27.38 -37.65 -0.77
N ASP A 507 26.53 -38.33 -1.54
CA ASP A 507 25.87 -37.75 -2.71
C ASP A 507 24.80 -36.70 -2.33
N TYR A 508 24.46 -36.53 -1.04
CA TYR A 508 23.58 -35.44 -0.60
C TYR A 508 24.24 -34.06 -0.76
N ILE A 509 25.57 -33.99 -0.77
CA ILE A 509 26.32 -32.76 -1.00
C ILE A 509 25.99 -32.19 -2.39
N ASP A 510 25.87 -33.06 -3.40
CA ASP A 510 25.49 -32.66 -4.74
C ASP A 510 24.06 -32.12 -4.79
N GLU A 511 23.12 -32.68 -4.01
CA GLU A 511 21.76 -32.13 -3.90
C GLU A 511 21.76 -30.74 -3.27
N MET A 512 22.62 -30.49 -2.27
CA MET A 512 22.80 -29.16 -1.67
C MET A 512 23.37 -28.16 -2.68
N LYS A 513 24.36 -28.59 -3.49
CA LYS A 513 24.94 -27.75 -4.55
C LYS A 513 23.91 -27.45 -5.65
N GLN A 514 23.14 -28.45 -6.08
CA GLN A 514 22.06 -28.24 -7.05
C GLN A 514 20.98 -27.29 -6.51
N ARG A 515 20.64 -27.39 -5.21
CA ARG A 515 19.69 -26.49 -4.56
C ARG A 515 20.16 -25.04 -4.59
N GLU A 516 21.44 -24.81 -4.27
CA GLU A 516 22.08 -23.48 -4.32
C GLU A 516 22.16 -22.95 -5.76
N GLN A 517 22.42 -23.82 -6.74
CA GLN A 517 22.48 -23.44 -8.15
C GLN A 517 21.10 -23.04 -8.70
N ALA A 518 20.03 -23.70 -8.27
CA ALA A 518 18.67 -23.35 -8.65
C ALA A 518 18.25 -22.00 -8.07
N PHE A 519 18.47 -21.79 -6.77
CA PHE A 519 18.24 -20.53 -6.08
C PHE A 519 19.18 -20.41 -4.88
N SER A 520 19.73 -19.22 -4.64
CA SER A 520 20.58 -18.96 -3.47
C SER A 520 19.92 -19.40 -2.17
N THR A 521 20.69 -20.09 -1.32
CA THR A 521 20.33 -20.52 0.02
C THR A 521 20.74 -19.50 1.09
N TYR A 522 21.22 -18.33 0.67
CA TYR A 522 21.43 -17.20 1.56
C TYR A 522 20.11 -16.72 2.15
N LEU A 523 20.00 -16.72 3.48
CA LEU A 523 18.77 -16.39 4.19
C LEU A 523 18.68 -14.90 4.54
N GLY A 524 19.77 -14.30 5.01
CA GLY A 524 19.77 -12.92 5.53
C GLY A 524 20.81 -12.71 6.62
N ASN A 525 21.11 -11.45 6.96
CA ASN A 525 22.01 -11.06 8.06
C ASN A 525 23.36 -11.80 8.12
N GLY A 526 23.90 -12.24 6.99
CA GLY A 526 25.16 -12.99 6.94
C GLY A 526 25.02 -14.49 7.20
N VAL A 527 23.82 -15.07 7.08
CA VAL A 527 23.58 -16.50 7.28
C VAL A 527 23.09 -17.17 6.00
N ALA A 528 23.64 -18.35 5.69
CA ALA A 528 23.21 -19.22 4.59
C ALA A 528 22.82 -20.60 5.10
N ILE A 529 21.82 -21.23 4.47
CA ILE A 529 21.25 -22.51 4.91
C ILE A 529 21.21 -23.53 3.77
N PRO A 530 22.35 -24.14 3.41
CA PRO A 530 22.36 -25.14 2.37
C PRO A 530 21.63 -26.42 2.81
N HIS A 531 20.73 -26.90 1.96
CA HIS A 531 19.92 -28.11 2.15
C HIS A 531 19.61 -28.74 0.78
N GLY A 532 19.20 -30.00 0.74
CA GLY A 532 18.82 -30.68 -0.51
C GLY A 532 17.52 -30.15 -1.14
N ILE A 533 17.30 -30.46 -2.42
CA ILE A 533 16.11 -30.02 -3.18
C ILE A 533 14.83 -30.72 -2.72
N ASP A 534 14.92 -32.00 -2.36
CA ASP A 534 13.76 -32.83 -2.03
C ASP A 534 13.74 -33.19 -0.54
N SER A 535 12.70 -32.75 0.17
CA SER A 535 12.46 -33.08 1.59
C SER A 535 12.14 -34.56 1.83
N LYS A 536 11.97 -35.37 0.76
CA LYS A 536 11.82 -36.82 0.78
C LYS A 536 13.06 -37.57 0.27
N SER A 537 14.20 -36.90 0.12
CA SER A 537 15.43 -37.52 -0.39
C SER A 537 15.80 -38.79 0.40
N ASN A 538 15.95 -39.91 -0.34
CA ASN A 538 16.42 -41.18 0.20
C ASN A 538 17.86 -41.12 0.71
N ARG A 539 18.58 -40.03 0.42
CA ARG A 539 19.95 -39.78 0.85
C ARG A 539 20.03 -39.30 2.30
N ILE A 540 18.91 -38.83 2.87
CA ILE A 540 18.83 -38.46 4.29
C ILE A 540 18.57 -39.73 5.12
N LYS A 541 19.56 -40.11 5.94
CA LYS A 541 19.51 -41.30 6.81
C LYS A 541 18.91 -40.96 8.17
N LYS A 542 19.30 -39.83 8.77
CA LYS A 542 18.76 -39.30 10.03
C LYS A 542 18.81 -37.77 10.05
N ALA A 543 17.92 -37.15 10.82
CA ALA A 543 17.91 -35.70 10.98
C ALA A 543 19.25 -35.19 11.51
N GLY A 544 19.72 -34.03 11.05
CA GLY A 544 21.02 -33.48 11.45
C GLY A 544 21.19 -32.03 11.08
N ILE A 545 22.06 -31.36 11.83
CA ILE A 545 22.44 -29.98 11.59
C ILE A 545 23.95 -29.83 11.77
N VAL A 546 24.57 -28.99 10.95
CA VAL A 546 25.98 -28.57 11.10
C VAL A 546 26.04 -27.06 10.94
N ILE A 547 26.75 -26.39 11.84
CA ILE A 547 26.89 -24.93 11.86
C ILE A 547 28.37 -24.62 11.68
N ALA A 548 28.71 -23.80 10.69
CA ALA A 548 30.07 -23.37 10.44
C ALA A 548 30.18 -21.85 10.43
N GLN A 549 31.13 -21.33 11.19
CA GLN A 549 31.48 -19.92 11.29
C GLN A 549 32.68 -19.62 10.40
N TYR A 550 32.56 -18.59 9.57
CA TYR A 550 33.57 -18.08 8.65
C TYR A 550 33.82 -16.59 8.94
N PRO A 551 34.79 -16.25 9.81
CA PRO A 551 35.01 -14.87 10.25
C PRO A 551 35.28 -13.89 9.09
N ASP A 552 36.01 -14.35 8.07
CA ASP A 552 36.31 -13.55 6.88
C ASP A 552 35.11 -13.41 5.93
N GLY A 553 34.06 -14.21 6.12
CA GLY A 553 32.84 -14.30 5.32
C GLY A 553 33.03 -14.80 3.88
N ILE A 554 32.02 -15.46 3.34
CA ILE A 554 32.03 -16.09 2.01
C ILE A 554 31.00 -15.42 1.10
N ALA A 555 31.39 -15.07 -0.13
CA ALA A 555 30.44 -14.55 -1.11
C ALA A 555 29.48 -15.65 -1.59
N PHE A 556 28.17 -15.46 -1.37
CA PHE A 556 27.11 -16.33 -1.90
C PHE A 556 26.48 -15.76 -3.19
N SER A 557 26.56 -14.44 -3.37
CA SER A 557 26.28 -13.70 -4.61
C SER A 557 27.11 -12.41 -4.67
N ASP A 558 27.03 -11.65 -5.77
CA ASP A 558 27.78 -10.39 -5.95
C ASP A 558 27.53 -9.34 -4.86
N THR A 559 26.41 -9.46 -4.13
CA THR A 559 25.99 -8.48 -3.11
C THR A 559 25.80 -9.09 -1.72
N GLN A 560 25.96 -10.41 -1.56
CA GLN A 560 25.63 -11.12 -0.32
C GLN A 560 26.82 -11.95 0.16
N LYS A 561 27.18 -11.74 1.44
CA LYS A 561 28.29 -12.40 2.11
C LYS A 561 27.79 -13.12 3.36
N ALA A 562 28.06 -14.41 3.48
CA ALA A 562 27.67 -15.24 4.62
C ALA A 562 28.86 -15.48 5.56
N TYR A 563 28.66 -15.22 6.84
CA TYR A 563 29.60 -15.49 7.93
C TYR A 563 29.21 -16.75 8.70
N ILE A 564 27.94 -17.18 8.64
CA ILE A 564 27.45 -18.43 9.23
C ILE A 564 26.82 -19.29 8.13
N VAL A 565 27.20 -20.56 8.06
CA VAL A 565 26.60 -21.54 7.15
C VAL A 565 26.00 -22.68 7.97
N ILE A 566 24.70 -22.92 7.83
CA ILE A 566 23.94 -23.90 8.60
C ILE A 566 23.42 -24.98 7.65
N ALA A 567 24.09 -26.13 7.59
CA ALA A 567 23.63 -27.25 6.80
C ALA A 567 22.58 -28.06 7.55
N ILE A 568 21.48 -28.37 6.86
CA ILE A 568 20.35 -29.12 7.43
C ILE A 568 20.14 -30.40 6.63
N ALA A 569 19.99 -31.50 7.35
CA ALA A 569 19.46 -32.76 6.86
C ALA A 569 18.15 -33.04 7.61
N GLY A 570 17.00 -32.83 6.97
CA GLY A 570 15.68 -33.05 7.56
C GLY A 570 14.73 -33.68 6.56
N LYS A 571 13.76 -34.48 7.04
CA LYS A 571 12.66 -35.02 6.23
C LYS A 571 11.33 -34.45 6.70
N GLY A 572 10.48 -34.01 5.77
CA GLY A 572 9.12 -33.49 6.06
C GLY A 572 9.09 -32.50 7.23
N ASP A 573 8.20 -32.75 8.20
CA ASP A 573 7.87 -31.90 9.36
C ASP A 573 9.06 -31.39 10.21
N ASN A 574 10.17 -32.12 10.20
CA ASN A 574 11.37 -31.73 10.95
C ASN A 574 12.17 -30.64 10.25
N GLN A 575 12.05 -30.51 8.91
CA GLN A 575 12.81 -29.52 8.15
C GLN A 575 12.20 -28.13 8.31
N LEU A 576 10.88 -27.97 8.20
CA LEU A 576 10.24 -26.65 8.29
C LEU A 576 10.27 -26.10 9.71
N SER A 577 10.02 -26.92 10.73
CA SER A 577 10.17 -26.49 12.13
C SER A 577 11.59 -25.96 12.42
N THR A 578 12.60 -26.63 11.86
CA THR A 578 14.01 -26.19 11.94
C THR A 578 14.24 -24.89 11.15
N LEU A 579 13.69 -24.77 9.93
CA LEU A 579 13.84 -23.59 9.09
C LEU A 579 13.13 -22.36 9.69
N SER A 580 11.93 -22.52 10.25
CA SER A 580 11.18 -21.45 10.93
C SER A 580 11.95 -20.92 12.13
N ARG A 581 12.51 -21.81 12.96
CA ARG A 581 13.34 -21.41 14.11
C ARG A 581 14.62 -20.72 13.67
N LEU A 582 15.26 -21.19 12.60
CA LEU A 582 16.43 -20.51 12.03
C LEU A 582 16.09 -19.14 11.49
N ALA A 583 14.93 -18.97 10.85
CA ALA A 583 14.49 -17.66 10.39
C ALA A 583 14.35 -16.69 11.56
N GLU A 584 13.73 -17.10 12.67
CA GLU A 584 13.59 -16.29 13.88
C GLU A 584 14.94 -15.87 14.48
N ILE A 585 15.91 -16.80 14.55
CA ILE A 585 17.27 -16.50 15.05
C ILE A 585 18.00 -15.56 14.10
N VAL A 586 17.87 -15.79 12.78
CA VAL A 586 18.55 -14.98 11.76
C VAL A 586 17.99 -13.56 11.71
N GLU A 587 16.72 -13.36 12.06
CA GLU A 587 16.11 -12.02 12.18
C GLU A 587 16.67 -11.23 13.38
N GLN A 588 17.06 -11.91 14.46
CA GLN A 588 17.67 -11.30 15.64
C GLN A 588 19.16 -10.97 15.40
N LYS A 589 19.44 -9.76 14.88
CA LYS A 589 20.80 -9.30 14.56
C LYS A 589 21.81 -9.48 15.69
N ASP A 590 21.41 -9.31 16.94
CA ASP A 590 22.29 -9.49 18.09
C ASP A 590 22.71 -10.95 18.27
N LYS A 591 21.78 -11.89 18.08
CA LYS A 591 22.07 -13.33 18.10
C LYS A 591 22.96 -13.74 16.92
N VAL A 592 22.72 -13.18 15.73
CA VAL A 592 23.59 -13.44 14.58
C VAL A 592 24.98 -12.88 14.80
N ASN A 593 25.11 -11.67 15.35
CA ASN A 593 26.40 -11.09 15.72
C ASN A 593 27.12 -11.94 16.79
N GLN A 594 26.40 -12.46 17.79
CA GLN A 594 26.94 -13.43 18.74
C GLN A 594 27.48 -14.68 18.03
N LEU A 595 26.75 -15.23 17.06
CA LEU A 595 27.24 -16.37 16.26
C LEU A 595 28.50 -16.02 15.45
N ILE A 596 28.55 -14.83 14.85
CA ILE A 596 29.68 -14.37 14.03
C ILE A 596 30.93 -14.12 14.90
N HIS A 597 30.77 -13.72 16.16
CA HIS A 597 31.86 -13.41 17.08
C HIS A 597 32.08 -14.46 18.17
N ALA A 598 31.38 -15.58 18.11
CA ALA A 598 31.52 -16.65 19.09
C ALA A 598 32.96 -17.18 19.13
N GLU A 599 33.53 -17.25 20.33
CA GLU A 599 34.92 -17.67 20.56
C GLU A 599 35.02 -19.18 20.84
N ASN A 600 33.92 -19.82 21.22
CA ASN A 600 33.83 -21.24 21.57
C ASN A 600 32.48 -21.85 21.15
N GLU A 601 32.43 -23.19 21.07
CA GLU A 601 31.23 -23.89 20.60
C GLU A 601 30.06 -23.76 21.59
N GLU A 602 30.32 -23.57 22.88
CA GLU A 602 29.27 -23.34 23.89
C GLU A 602 28.44 -22.10 23.61
N GLU A 603 29.07 -20.97 23.27
CA GLU A 603 28.37 -19.73 22.92
C GLU A 603 27.41 -19.94 21.75
N VAL A 604 27.86 -20.69 20.73
CA VAL A 604 27.00 -21.05 19.60
C VAL A 604 25.82 -21.91 20.07
N VAL A 605 26.06 -22.93 20.91
CA VAL A 605 24.98 -23.77 21.44
C VAL A 605 23.97 -22.96 22.27
N GLU A 606 24.42 -22.00 23.07
CA GLU A 606 23.54 -21.16 23.90
C GLU A 606 22.59 -20.30 23.08
N VAL A 607 23.07 -19.73 21.96
CA VAL A 607 22.22 -18.97 21.02
C VAL A 607 21.04 -19.82 20.55
N PHE A 608 21.26 -21.09 20.21
CA PHE A 608 20.19 -21.98 19.74
C PHE A 608 19.34 -22.59 20.86
N LYS A 609 19.79 -22.60 22.12
CA LYS A 609 19.02 -23.10 23.27
C LYS A 609 18.10 -22.05 23.89
N ASN A 610 18.52 -20.78 23.91
CA ASN A 610 17.77 -19.66 24.50
C ASN A 610 16.90 -18.89 23.47
N SER A 611 16.56 -19.54 22.36
CA SER A 611 15.75 -18.99 21.26
C SER A 611 14.42 -19.70 21.15
#